data_AF-A0A7C4QRD5-F1
#
_entry.id   AF-A0A7C4QRD5-F1
#
_cell.length_a   1.000
_cell.length_b   1.000
_cell.length_c   1.000
_cell.angle_alpha   90.00
_cell.angle_beta   90.00
_cell.angle_gamma   90.00
#
_symmetry.space_group_name_H-M   'P 1'
#
loop_
_entity.id
_entity.type
_entity.pdbx_description
1 polymer ?
#
loop_
_entity_poly.entity_id
_entity_poly.type
_entity_poly.pdbx_seq_one_letter_code
_entity_poly.pdbx_strand_id
1 'polypeptide(L)' 'MKQMNPLHILEDLQKTYRLLVEIFQDIANDDIRAQMHDRIEEGDFLWRPPFLTLQRRFRFGDPMEQLVQQGLLHPKIPQI' A
#
# COMPACT_ATOMS: atom_id res chain seq x y z
N MET A 1 -9.25 20.64 -8.61
CA MET A 1 -8.89 19.81 -7.44
C MET A 1 -7.38 19.67 -7.41
N LYS A 2 -6.73 20.13 -6.33
CA LYS A 2 -5.27 20.00 -6.16
C LYS A 2 -4.96 18.51 -6.08
N GLN A 3 -4.12 18.01 -6.99
CA GLN A 3 -3.79 16.58 -7.08
C GLN A 3 -3.05 16.20 -5.79
N MET A 4 -3.70 15.43 -4.91
CA MET A 4 -3.11 14.97 -3.66
C MET A 4 -2.10 13.87 -4.01
N ASN A 5 -0.80 14.14 -3.85
CA ASN A 5 0.23 13.13 -4.07
C ASN A 5 0.18 12.13 -2.90
N PRO A 6 -0.26 10.87 -3.11
CA PRO A 6 -0.44 9.91 -2.03
C PRO A 6 0.86 9.58 -1.30
N LEU A 7 2.02 9.73 -1.95
CA LEU A 7 3.32 9.50 -1.32
C LEU A 7 3.65 10.60 -0.30
N HIS A 8 3.41 11.86 -0.64
CA HIS A 8 3.59 12.96 0.32
C HIS A 8 2.64 12.86 1.51
N ILE A 9 1.39 12.44 1.28
CA ILE A 9 0.43 12.25 2.37
C ILE A 9 0.89 11.14 3.32
N LEU A 10 1.44 10.05 2.77
CA LEU A 10 1.98 8.96 3.57
C LEU A 10 3.18 9.42 4.41
N GLU A 11 4.09 10.17 3.81
CA GLU A 11 5.24 10.76 4.53
C GLU A 11 4.79 11.68 5.67
N ASP A 12 3.82 12.57 5.40
CA ASP A 12 3.30 13.51 6.41
C ASP A 12 2.57 12.77 7.54
N LEU A 13 1.82 11.71 7.21
CA LEU A 13 1.14 10.86 8.19
C LEU A 13 2.14 10.12 9.09
N GLN A 14 3.19 9.53 8.51
CA GLN A 14 4.24 8.83 9.25
C GLN A 14 4.98 9.77 10.21
N LYS A 15 5.35 10.97 9.75
CA LYS A 15 5.99 12.00 10.60
C LYS A 15 5.08 12.41 11.77
N THR A 16 3.82 12.68 11.48
CA THR A 16 2.84 13.10 12.51
C THR A 16 2.60 11.99 13.53
N TYR A 17 2.49 10.74 13.09
CA TYR A 17 2.29 9.61 13.98
C TYR A 17 3.51 9.32 14.86
N ARG A 18 4.74 9.44 14.31
CA ARG A 18 5.98 9.31 15.10
C ARG A 18 6.02 10.32 16.24
N LEU A 19 5.76 11.60 15.95
CA LEU A 19 5.74 12.66 16.95
C LEU A 19 4.71 12.39 18.06
N LEU A 20 3.54 11.86 17.69
CA LEU A 20 2.53 11.46 18.65
C LEU A 20 3.04 10.38 19.60
N VAL A 21 3.60 9.29 19.07
CA VAL A 21 4.10 8.18 19.89
C VAL A 21 5.21 8.63 20.84
N GLU A 22 6.12 9.49 20.37
CA GLU A 22 7.19 10.06 21.18
C GLU A 22 6.67 10.93 22.33
N ILE A 23 5.63 11.73 22.09
CA ILE A 23 5.02 12.59 23.12
C ILE A 23 4.28 11.77 24.18
N PHE A 24 3.64 10.67 23.78
CA PHE A 24 2.77 9.89 24.67
C PHE A 24 3.51 8.85 25.53
N GLN A 25 4.77 8.55 25.22
CA GLN A 25 5.55 7.57 25.98
C GLN A 25 6.50 8.27 26.96
N ASP A 26 6.07 8.41 28.22
CA ASP A 26 6.95 8.84 29.30
C ASP A 26 7.80 7.66 29.80
N ILE A 27 8.89 7.37 29.08
CA ILE A 27 9.81 6.26 29.39
C ILE A 27 10.85 6.73 30.40
N ALA A 28 10.65 6.43 31.69
CA ALA A 28 11.56 6.85 32.76
C ALA A 28 12.97 6.21 32.69
N ASN A 29 13.13 5.11 31.95
CA ASN A 29 14.42 4.41 31.79
C ASN A 29 15.11 4.85 30.49
N ASP A 30 16.30 5.44 30.61
CA ASP A 30 17.04 5.97 29.47
C ASP A 30 17.51 4.89 28.48
N ASP A 31 17.84 3.69 28.95
CA ASP A 31 18.23 2.58 28.08
C ASP A 31 17.04 2.11 27.21
N ILE A 32 15.85 2.06 27.80
CA ILE A 32 14.62 1.69 27.08
C ILE A 32 14.24 2.79 26.08
N ARG A 33 14.44 4.06 26.45
CA ARG A 33 14.20 5.20 25.56
C ARG A 33 15.13 5.15 24.34
N ALA A 34 16.41 4.88 24.55
CA ALA A 34 17.39 4.74 23.47
C ALA A 34 17.01 3.57 22.54
N GLN A 35 16.72 2.39 23.09
CA GLN A 35 16.30 1.23 22.29
C GLN A 35 15.01 1.47 21.51
N MET A 36 14.07 2.22 22.08
CA MET A 36 12.82 2.57 21.41
C MET A 36 13.06 3.54 20.26
N HIS A 37 13.94 4.54 20.44
CA HIS A 37 14.36 5.45 19.38
C HIS A 37 15.05 4.71 18.22
N ASP A 38 16.03 3.84 18.53
CA ASP A 38 16.75 3.05 17.53
C ASP A 38 15.79 2.19 16.69
N ARG A 39 14.82 1.54 17.33
CA ARG A 39 13.81 0.71 16.65
C ARG A 39 12.85 1.53 15.77
N ILE A 40 12.53 2.76 16.17
CA ILE A 40 11.71 3.67 15.36
C ILE A 40 12.48 4.15 14.13
N GLU A 41 13.78 4.40 14.26
CA GLU A 41 14.68 4.79 13.16
C GLU A 41 14.92 3.64 12.16
N GLU A 42 15.04 2.39 12.65
CA GLU A 42 15.16 1.19 11.80
C GLU A 42 13.92 0.95 10.91
N GLY A 43 12.79 1.63 11.19
CA GLY A 43 11.66 1.74 10.28
C GLY A 43 10.64 0.59 10.33
N ASP A 44 10.95 -0.51 11.01
CA ASP A 44 10.09 -1.70 11.11
C ASP A 44 9.20 -1.72 12.38
N PHE A 45 9.41 -0.78 13.32
CA PHE A 45 8.74 -0.82 14.62
C PHE A 45 7.34 -0.20 14.65
N LEU A 46 7.13 0.96 14.01
CA LEU A 46 5.85 1.69 14.07
C LEU A 46 4.89 1.32 12.94
N TRP A 47 5.41 0.97 11.77
CA TRP A 47 4.63 0.58 10.62
C TRP A 47 5.44 -0.35 9.74
N ARG A 48 4.76 -1.23 9.02
CA ARG A 48 5.40 -2.01 7.95
C ARG A 48 5.50 -1.14 6.69
N PRO A 49 6.58 -1.23 5.91
CA PRO A 49 6.65 -0.54 4.63
C PRO A 49 5.48 -0.97 3.74
N PRO A 50 4.91 -0.05 2.94
CA PRO A 50 3.80 -0.40 2.07
C PRO A 50 4.26 -1.47 1.08
N PHE A 51 3.49 -2.54 0.96
CA PHE A 51 3.70 -3.51 -0.11
C PHE A 51 3.31 -2.86 -1.43
N LEU A 52 4.30 -2.34 -2.15
CA LEU A 52 4.12 -1.88 -3.53
C LEU A 52 3.98 -3.12 -4.42
N THR A 53 2.78 -3.66 -4.47
CA THR A 53 2.46 -4.67 -5.48
C THR A 53 2.42 -3.95 -6.82
N LEU A 54 3.47 -4.16 -7.63
CA LEU A 54 3.41 -3.86 -9.05
C LEU A 54 2.37 -4.79 -9.67
N GLN A 55 1.08 -4.43 -9.57
CA GLN A 55 0.05 -5.10 -10.33
C GLN A 55 0.41 -4.90 -11.79
N ARG A 56 0.95 -5.96 -12.43
CA ARG A 56 1.00 -6.03 -13.88
C ARG A 56 -0.43 -5.82 -14.33
N ARG A 57 -0.70 -4.70 -15.01
CA ARG A 57 -2.01 -4.50 -15.62
C ARG A 57 -2.24 -5.70 -16.53
N PHE A 58 -3.26 -6.49 -16.24
CA PHE A 58 -3.69 -7.50 -17.19
C PHE A 58 -4.03 -6.78 -18.48
N ARG A 59 -3.52 -7.29 -19.60
CA ARG A 59 -4.01 -6.81 -20.89
C ARG A 59 -5.47 -7.18 -20.98
N PHE A 60 -6.28 -6.32 -21.59
CA PHE A 60 -7.61 -6.74 -21.99
C PHE A 60 -7.49 -8.00 -22.84
N GLY A 61 -8.30 -8.99 -22.53
CA GLY A 61 -8.43 -10.18 -23.36
C GLY A 61 -9.09 -9.84 -24.69
N ASP A 62 -9.12 -10.82 -25.59
CA ASP A 62 -9.85 -10.69 -26.85
C ASP A 62 -11.35 -10.50 -26.59
N PRO A 63 -12.07 -9.81 -27.50
CA PRO A 63 -13.53 -9.68 -27.44
C PRO A 63 -14.22 -11.05 -27.41
N MET A 64 -15.36 -11.14 -26.73
CA MET A 64 -16.12 -12.39 -26.62
C MET A 64 -16.53 -12.93 -27.99
N GLU A 65 -16.86 -12.06 -28.93
CA GLU A 65 -17.24 -12.39 -30.29
C GLU A 65 -16.10 -13.08 -31.05
N GLN A 66 -14.86 -12.61 -30.84
CA GLN A 66 -13.66 -13.20 -31.45
C GLN A 66 -13.41 -14.60 -30.90
N LEU A 67 -13.58 -14.78 -29.59
CA LEU A 67 -13.42 -16.08 -28.95
C LEU A 67 -14.51 -17.09 -29.38
N VAL A 68 -15.73 -16.62 -29.65
CA VAL A 68 -16.80 -17.45 -30.26
C VAL A 68 -16.47 -17.82 -31.70
N GLN A 69 -15.99 -16.87 -32.52
CA GLN A 69 -15.57 -17.14 -33.90
C GLN A 69 -14.43 -18.15 -33.98
N GLN A 70 -13.50 -18.10 -33.02
CA GLN A 70 -12.39 -19.06 -32.90
C GLN A 70 -12.85 -20.45 -32.39
N GLY A 71 -14.13 -20.64 -32.06
CA GLY A 71 -14.66 -21.88 -31.51
C GLY A 71 -14.21 -22.17 -30.07
N LEU A 72 -13.57 -21.18 -29.41
CA LEU A 72 -13.10 -21.29 -28.03
C LEU A 72 -14.23 -21.08 -27.01
N LEU A 73 -15.28 -20.35 -27.40
CA LEU A 73 -16.47 -20.14 -26.60
C LEU A 73 -17.72 -20.67 -27.30
N HIS A 74 -18.70 -21.08 -26.49
CA HIS A 74 -19.97 -21.56 -27.01
C HIS A 74 -20.71 -20.45 -27.78
N PRO A 75 -21.34 -20.72 -28.94
CA PRO A 75 -22.01 -19.71 -29.77
C PRO A 75 -23.15 -18.91 -29.13
N LYS A 76 -23.57 -19.31 -27.92
CA LYS A 76 -24.62 -18.62 -27.15
C LYS A 76 -24.04 -17.62 -26.14
N ILE A 77 -22.76 -17.30 -26.21
CA ILE A 77 -22.09 -16.34 -25.32
C ILE A 77 -21.80 -15.05 -26.10
N PRO A 78 -21.94 -13.85 -25.50
CA PRO A 78 -22.58 -13.59 -24.20
C PRO A 78 -24.12 -13.59 -24.32
N GLN A 79 -24.81 -14.15 -23.34
CA GLN A 79 -26.25 -13.93 -23.19
C GLN A 79 -26.42 -12.62 -22.42
N ILE A 80 -26.86 -11.58 -23.12
CA ILE A 80 -27.24 -10.28 -22.52
C ILE A 80 -28.74 -10.31 -22.27
#